data_AF-A0A2D0HFR9-F1
#
_entry.id   AF-A0A2D0HFR9-F1
#
_cell.length_a   1.000
_cell.length_b   1.000
_cell.length_c   1.000
_cell.angle_alpha   90.00
_cell.angle_beta   90.00
_cell.angle_gamma   90.00
#
_symmetry.space_group_name_H-M   'P 1'
#
loop_
_entity.id
_entity.type
_entity.pdbx_description
1 polymer ?
#
loop_
_entity_poly.entity_id
_entity_poly.type
_entity_poly.pdbx_seq_one_letter_code
_entity_poly.pdbx_strand_id
1 'polypeptide(L)'
;NEQELLSEFGNFRRAFGVVLQATDEAEWDAIAYRRSLDIQVYLALTHFDKRPAWQKLAPEMRHDIKAFFSSYEEACQVADQKLFGLGKPGVIQTACEKSKIGKHTRGALYVHVSALAALDPVLRICEGCASRTIGRIDEATLIKYHTDKPQISYLSYPEFDTDPHPALKASIGIDLKTLFVTHRDYETRANPPILHRKETFVTSNYPGYEEFAKLTQQEQELGLLNSKSDIGTREGWEKCLAAHRVEIRGHQVYPIEES
;
A
#
# COMPACT_ATOMS: atom_id res chain seq x y z
N ASN A 1 -8.19 -31.98 -6.37
CA ASN A 1 -8.60 -33.38 -6.49
C ASN A 1 -9.87 -33.44 -7.34
N GLU A 2 -9.71 -33.56 -8.66
CA GLU A 2 -10.81 -33.39 -9.63
C GLU A 2 -11.79 -34.57 -9.61
N GLN A 3 -11.27 -35.79 -9.45
CA GLN A 3 -12.07 -37.01 -9.38
C GLN A 3 -12.92 -37.09 -8.10
N GLU A 4 -12.39 -36.64 -6.95
CA GLU A 4 -13.17 -36.58 -5.70
C GLU A 4 -14.35 -35.61 -5.81
N LEU A 5 -14.14 -34.43 -6.39
CA LEU A 5 -15.22 -33.46 -6.61
C LEU A 5 -16.32 -34.00 -7.53
N LEU A 6 -15.94 -34.74 -8.58
CA LEU A 6 -16.90 -35.37 -9.47
C LEU A 6 -17.63 -36.54 -8.80
N SER A 7 -16.96 -37.31 -7.93
CA SER A 7 -17.61 -38.40 -7.20
C SER A 7 -18.62 -37.91 -6.16
N GLU A 8 -18.30 -36.81 -5.47
CA GLU A 8 -19.17 -36.26 -4.41
C GLU A 8 -20.34 -35.45 -4.98
N PHE A 9 -20.09 -34.61 -5.99
CA PHE A 9 -21.11 -33.67 -6.49
C PHE A 9 -21.71 -34.06 -7.85
N GLY A 10 -21.17 -35.11 -8.49
CA GLY A 10 -21.58 -35.60 -9.81
C GLY A 10 -21.11 -34.73 -10.98
N ASN A 11 -21.13 -33.40 -10.83
CA ASN A 11 -20.57 -32.47 -11.79
C ASN A 11 -20.10 -31.17 -11.14
N PHE A 12 -19.20 -30.45 -11.82
CA PHE A 12 -18.66 -29.18 -11.31
C PHE A 12 -19.70 -28.09 -11.09
N ARG A 13 -20.81 -28.09 -11.85
CA ARG A 13 -21.88 -27.10 -11.68
C ARG A 13 -22.58 -27.25 -10.34
N ARG A 14 -22.81 -28.49 -9.90
CA ARG A 14 -23.37 -28.81 -8.59
C ARG A 14 -22.38 -28.53 -7.47
N ALA A 15 -21.11 -28.91 -7.63
CA ALA A 15 -20.06 -28.57 -6.68
C ALA A 15 -19.97 -27.05 -6.48
N PHE A 16 -19.93 -26.30 -7.58
CA PHE A 16 -19.89 -24.84 -7.56
C PHE A 16 -21.16 -24.23 -6.97
N GLY A 17 -22.34 -24.80 -7.25
CA GLY A 17 -23.60 -24.38 -6.63
C GLY A 17 -23.62 -24.54 -5.12
N VAL A 18 -23.03 -25.61 -4.59
CA VAL A 18 -22.89 -25.82 -3.13
C VAL A 18 -21.91 -24.81 -2.53
N VAL A 19 -20.78 -24.54 -3.20
CA VAL A 19 -19.84 -23.50 -2.75
C VAL A 19 -20.54 -22.14 -2.69
N LEU A 20 -21.23 -21.73 -3.76
CA LEU A 20 -21.97 -20.46 -3.79
C LEU A 20 -23.07 -20.36 -2.73
N GLN A 21 -23.66 -21.48 -2.30
CA GLN A 21 -24.62 -21.49 -1.19
C GLN A 21 -23.95 -21.34 0.18
N ALA A 22 -22.67 -21.71 0.28
CA ALA A 22 -21.89 -21.70 1.52
C ALA A 22 -20.96 -20.47 1.64
N THR A 23 -20.93 -19.60 0.63
CA THR A 23 -20.03 -18.43 0.54
C THR A 23 -20.79 -17.21 0.04
N ASP A 24 -20.34 -16.00 0.41
CA ASP A 24 -20.94 -14.76 -0.07
C ASP A 24 -20.52 -14.47 -1.53
N GLU A 25 -21.51 -14.24 -2.41
CA GLU A 25 -21.30 -13.86 -3.81
C GLU A 25 -20.46 -12.57 -3.93
N ALA A 26 -20.65 -11.61 -3.02
CA ALA A 26 -19.89 -10.36 -3.00
C ALA A 26 -18.39 -10.59 -2.73
N GLU A 27 -18.04 -11.62 -1.95
CA GLU A 27 -16.64 -11.99 -1.71
C GLU A 27 -16.00 -12.56 -2.98
N TRP A 28 -16.73 -13.39 -3.73
CA TRP A 28 -16.24 -13.92 -5.01
C TRP A 28 -16.06 -12.83 -6.05
N ASP A 29 -17.00 -11.89 -6.16
CA ASP A 29 -16.89 -10.74 -7.05
C ASP A 29 -15.68 -9.87 -6.67
N ALA A 30 -15.43 -9.66 -5.38
CA ALA A 30 -14.26 -8.93 -4.91
C ALA A 30 -12.94 -9.65 -5.25
N ILE A 31 -12.90 -10.98 -5.14
CA ILE A 31 -11.75 -11.80 -5.53
C ILE A 31 -11.52 -11.74 -7.04
N ALA A 32 -12.57 -11.94 -7.85
CA ALA A 32 -12.51 -11.86 -9.30
C ALA A 32 -12.03 -10.49 -9.77
N TYR A 33 -12.60 -9.42 -9.18
CA TYR A 33 -12.17 -8.06 -9.44
C TYR A 33 -10.69 -7.85 -9.11
N ARG A 34 -10.22 -8.29 -7.92
CA ARG A 34 -8.81 -8.18 -7.53
C ARG A 34 -7.88 -8.91 -8.51
N ARG A 35 -8.22 -10.14 -8.91
CA ARG A 35 -7.44 -10.89 -9.91
C ARG A 35 -7.37 -10.17 -11.25
N SER A 36 -8.48 -9.55 -11.68
CA SER A 36 -8.48 -8.73 -12.90
C SER A 36 -7.50 -7.55 -12.81
N LEU A 37 -7.40 -6.89 -11.66
CA LEU A 37 -6.45 -5.80 -11.44
C LEU A 37 -5.01 -6.31 -11.44
N ASP A 38 -4.75 -7.46 -10.80
CA ASP A 38 -3.42 -8.08 -10.76
C ASP A 38 -2.92 -8.42 -12.18
N ILE A 39 -3.80 -8.92 -13.04
CA ILE A 39 -3.50 -9.19 -14.45
C ILE A 39 -3.13 -7.90 -15.18
N GLN A 40 -3.88 -6.82 -14.99
CA GLN A 40 -3.58 -5.54 -15.63
C GLN A 40 -2.21 -5.00 -15.20
N VAL A 41 -1.87 -5.08 -13.91
CA VAL A 41 -0.57 -4.66 -13.40
C VAL A 41 0.55 -5.53 -13.97
N TYR A 42 0.37 -6.87 -13.98
CA TYR A 42 1.34 -7.80 -14.56
C TYR A 42 1.60 -7.53 -16.04
N LEU A 43 0.55 -7.39 -16.85
CA LEU A 43 0.66 -7.12 -18.28
C LEU A 43 1.25 -5.74 -18.55
N ALA A 44 0.96 -4.73 -17.72
CA ALA A 44 1.56 -3.41 -17.83
C ALA A 44 3.07 -3.46 -17.54
N LEU A 45 3.49 -4.10 -16.45
CA LEU A 45 4.91 -4.13 -16.06
C LEU A 45 5.76 -5.04 -16.95
N THR A 46 5.18 -6.05 -17.58
CA THR A 46 5.86 -6.90 -18.58
C THR A 46 5.94 -6.26 -19.98
N HIS A 47 5.32 -5.09 -20.18
CA HIS A 47 5.46 -4.31 -21.41
C HIS A 47 6.90 -3.83 -21.63
N PHE A 48 7.62 -3.48 -20.56
CA PHE A 48 9.01 -3.00 -20.64
C PHE A 48 9.99 -4.08 -21.12
N ASP A 49 9.60 -5.35 -21.00
CA ASP A 49 10.33 -6.48 -21.54
C ASP A 49 9.62 -6.95 -22.82
N LYS A 50 9.61 -8.26 -23.05
CA LYS A 50 8.72 -8.89 -24.02
C LYS A 50 7.60 -9.60 -23.26
N ARG A 51 6.37 -9.10 -23.39
CA ARG A 51 5.18 -9.79 -22.87
C ARG A 51 5.21 -11.27 -23.27
N PRO A 52 4.90 -12.19 -22.36
CA PRO A 52 4.84 -13.61 -22.69
C PRO A 52 3.80 -13.85 -23.81
N ALA A 53 4.11 -14.77 -24.71
CA ALA A 53 3.11 -15.26 -25.65
C ALA A 53 1.99 -15.97 -24.89
N TRP A 54 0.76 -15.94 -25.42
CA TRP A 54 -0.42 -16.58 -24.80
C TRP A 54 -0.16 -17.99 -24.28
N GLN A 55 0.53 -18.84 -25.04
CA GLN A 55 0.80 -20.24 -24.67
C GLN A 55 1.81 -20.40 -23.52
N LYS A 56 2.58 -19.35 -23.20
CA LYS A 56 3.54 -19.33 -22.10
C LYS A 56 2.94 -18.83 -20.79
N LEU A 57 1.71 -18.31 -20.82
CA LEU A 57 0.98 -17.92 -19.61
C LEU A 57 0.54 -19.18 -18.85
N ALA A 58 0.58 -19.11 -17.53
CA ALA A 58 0.03 -20.15 -16.66
C ALA A 58 -1.46 -20.42 -17.02
N PRO A 59 -1.93 -21.67 -16.98
CA PRO A 59 -3.32 -22.02 -17.32
C PRO A 59 -4.36 -21.17 -16.59
N GLU A 60 -4.14 -20.87 -15.30
CA GLU A 60 -5.00 -20.08 -14.45
C GLU A 60 -5.15 -18.66 -14.98
N MET A 61 -4.04 -18.01 -15.34
CA MET A 61 -4.04 -16.66 -15.91
C MET A 61 -4.71 -16.62 -17.29
N ARG A 62 -4.61 -17.69 -18.09
CA ARG A 62 -5.35 -17.79 -19.36
C ARG A 62 -6.86 -17.87 -19.13
N HIS A 63 -7.31 -18.64 -18.14
CA HIS A 63 -8.73 -18.72 -17.79
C HIS A 63 -9.24 -17.37 -17.30
N ASP A 64 -8.51 -16.73 -16.40
CA ASP A 64 -8.86 -15.41 -15.87
C ASP A 64 -8.92 -14.35 -16.98
N ILE A 65 -7.94 -14.33 -17.90
CA ILE A 65 -7.93 -13.37 -19.01
C ILE A 65 -9.17 -13.52 -19.90
N LYS A 66 -9.55 -14.76 -20.23
CA LYS A 66 -10.78 -15.03 -20.98
C LYS A 66 -12.02 -14.60 -20.21
N ALA A 67 -12.06 -14.86 -18.91
CA ALA A 67 -13.20 -14.54 -18.06
C ALA A 67 -13.39 -13.03 -17.88
N PHE A 68 -12.30 -12.27 -17.72
CA PHE A 68 -12.37 -10.86 -17.31
C PHE A 68 -12.19 -9.85 -18.45
N PHE A 69 -11.54 -10.23 -19.56
CA PHE A 69 -11.17 -9.30 -20.64
C PHE A 69 -11.57 -9.80 -22.03
N SER A 70 -12.31 -10.91 -22.15
CA SER A 70 -12.67 -11.57 -23.42
C SER A 70 -11.50 -12.16 -24.22
N SER A 71 -10.38 -11.45 -24.36
CA SER A 71 -9.20 -11.85 -25.12
C SER A 71 -7.89 -11.36 -24.49
N TYR A 72 -6.78 -12.00 -24.88
CA TYR A 72 -5.44 -11.56 -24.46
C TYR A 72 -5.08 -10.17 -24.98
N GLU A 73 -5.51 -9.85 -26.19
CA GLU A 73 -5.24 -8.56 -26.82
C GLU A 73 -5.95 -7.44 -26.06
N GLU A 74 -7.23 -7.63 -25.72
CA GLU A 74 -8.01 -6.66 -24.95
C GLU A 74 -7.41 -6.46 -23.54
N ALA A 75 -7.00 -7.53 -22.86
CA ALA A 75 -6.27 -7.42 -21.58
C ALA A 75 -4.98 -6.60 -21.70
N CYS A 76 -4.22 -6.82 -22.79
CA CYS A 76 -3.01 -6.05 -23.09
C CYS A 76 -3.32 -4.57 -23.35
N GLN A 77 -4.36 -4.27 -24.13
CA GLN A 77 -4.79 -2.90 -24.43
C GLN A 77 -5.21 -2.15 -23.16
N VAL A 78 -5.98 -2.78 -22.26
CA VAL A 78 -6.36 -2.18 -20.97
C VAL A 78 -5.14 -1.88 -20.12
N ALA A 79 -4.18 -2.82 -20.05
CA ALA A 79 -2.94 -2.63 -19.31
C ALA A 79 -2.07 -1.49 -19.91
N ASP A 80 -1.98 -1.42 -21.24
CA ASP A 80 -1.26 -0.37 -21.96
C ASP A 80 -1.86 1.01 -21.73
N GLN A 81 -3.19 1.12 -21.77
CA GLN A 81 -3.88 2.38 -21.48
C GLN A 81 -3.54 2.92 -20.09
N LYS A 82 -3.44 2.04 -19.08
CA LYS A 82 -3.02 2.43 -17.72
C LYS A 82 -1.55 2.83 -17.69
N LEU A 83 -0.66 2.03 -18.27
CA LEU A 83 0.77 2.28 -18.30
C LEU A 83 1.10 3.61 -18.96
N PHE A 84 0.60 3.84 -20.18
CA PHE A 84 0.83 5.09 -20.91
C PHE A 84 0.06 6.27 -20.31
N GLY A 85 -1.02 5.98 -19.57
CA GLY A 85 -1.78 6.98 -18.81
C GLY A 85 -0.98 7.61 -17.68
N LEU A 86 0.05 6.94 -17.13
CA LEU A 86 0.83 7.45 -15.99
C LEU A 86 1.51 8.81 -16.27
N GLY A 87 1.89 9.06 -17.52
CA GLY A 87 2.51 10.33 -17.92
C GLY A 87 1.52 11.50 -18.05
N LYS A 88 0.21 11.24 -18.00
CA LYS A 88 -0.82 12.28 -18.12
C LYS A 88 -0.97 13.03 -16.80
N PRO A 89 -1.03 14.38 -16.82
CA PRO A 89 -1.28 15.16 -15.61
C PRO A 89 -2.55 14.70 -14.87
N GLY A 90 -2.47 14.64 -13.54
CA GLY A 90 -3.61 14.31 -12.69
C GLY A 90 -3.92 12.81 -12.52
N VAL A 91 -3.41 11.91 -13.36
CA VAL A 91 -3.76 10.46 -13.25
C VAL A 91 -3.32 9.84 -11.92
N ILE A 92 -2.06 10.05 -11.52
CA ILE A 92 -1.55 9.59 -10.20
C ILE A 92 -2.30 10.29 -9.07
N GLN A 93 -2.52 11.60 -9.19
CA GLN A 93 -3.22 12.39 -8.18
C GLN A 93 -4.63 11.85 -7.93
N THR A 94 -5.42 11.64 -8.98
CA THR A 94 -6.78 11.09 -8.86
C THR A 94 -6.78 9.69 -8.27
N ALA A 95 -5.79 8.84 -8.62
CA ALA A 95 -5.66 7.52 -8.01
C ALA A 95 -5.32 7.62 -6.51
N CYS A 96 -4.44 8.55 -6.12
CA CYS A 96 -4.15 8.84 -4.72
C CYS A 96 -5.38 9.33 -3.95
N GLU A 97 -6.12 10.30 -4.50
CA GLU A 97 -7.32 10.89 -3.88
C GLU A 97 -8.44 9.86 -3.66
N LYS A 98 -8.59 8.90 -4.59
CA LYS A 98 -9.57 7.82 -4.48
C LYS A 98 -9.13 6.68 -3.55
N SER A 99 -7.86 6.64 -3.15
CA SER A 99 -7.37 5.56 -2.30
C SER A 99 -8.03 5.61 -0.92
N LYS A 100 -8.60 4.48 -0.51
CA LYS A 100 -9.13 4.28 0.85
C LYS A 100 -8.06 3.85 1.84
N ILE A 101 -6.89 3.46 1.34
CA ILE A 101 -5.75 2.98 2.13
C ILE A 101 -4.61 3.99 1.99
N GLY A 102 -3.95 4.29 3.09
CA GLY A 102 -2.87 5.25 3.15
C GLY A 102 -3.25 6.56 3.84
N LYS A 103 -2.22 7.28 4.27
CA LYS A 103 -2.33 8.59 4.91
C LYS A 103 -2.21 9.68 3.85
N HIS A 104 -3.26 10.48 3.69
CA HIS A 104 -3.22 11.68 2.86
C HIS A 104 -2.60 12.86 3.62
N THR A 105 -1.74 13.58 2.93
CA THR A 105 -1.31 14.93 3.30
C THR A 105 -1.59 15.89 2.14
N ARG A 106 -1.31 17.18 2.34
CA ARG A 106 -1.57 18.22 1.33
C ARG A 106 -0.98 17.92 -0.06
N GLY A 107 0.13 17.19 -0.13
CA GLY A 107 0.84 16.94 -1.39
C GLY A 107 1.23 15.48 -1.61
N ALA A 108 0.72 14.54 -0.82
CA ALA A 108 1.12 13.14 -0.98
C ALA A 108 0.13 12.14 -0.37
N LEU A 109 0.20 10.92 -0.90
CA LEU A 109 -0.33 9.71 -0.29
C LEU A 109 0.84 8.85 0.21
N TYR A 110 0.77 8.41 1.46
CA TYR A 110 1.73 7.50 2.07
C TYR A 110 1.06 6.17 2.35
N VAL A 111 1.70 5.07 1.97
CA VAL A 111 1.19 3.71 2.15
C VAL A 111 2.32 2.82 2.63
N HIS A 112 2.03 1.83 3.45
CA HIS A 112 2.98 0.80 3.81
C HIS A 112 3.18 -0.16 2.63
N VAL A 113 4.39 -0.71 2.47
CA VAL A 113 4.68 -1.65 1.36
C VAL A 113 3.76 -2.87 1.34
N SER A 114 3.32 -3.33 2.53
CA SER A 114 2.34 -4.42 2.66
C SER A 114 0.97 -4.10 2.02
N ALA A 115 0.61 -2.83 1.91
CA ALA A 115 -0.67 -2.39 1.36
C ALA A 115 -0.62 -2.19 -0.16
N LEU A 116 0.55 -2.28 -0.80
CA LEU A 116 0.73 -1.98 -2.23
C LEU A 116 -0.23 -2.78 -3.12
N ALA A 117 -0.41 -4.07 -2.85
CA ALA A 117 -1.30 -4.93 -3.64
C ALA A 117 -2.79 -4.52 -3.56
N ALA A 118 -3.19 -3.79 -2.52
CA ALA A 118 -4.55 -3.32 -2.30
C ALA A 118 -4.85 -1.96 -2.94
N LEU A 119 -3.85 -1.29 -3.52
CA LEU A 119 -4.01 0.01 -4.17
C LEU A 119 -4.57 -0.11 -5.58
N ASP A 120 -5.03 1.02 -6.12
CA ASP A 120 -5.40 1.15 -7.53
C ASP A 120 -4.24 0.67 -8.43
N PRO A 121 -4.53 -0.09 -9.50
CA PRO A 121 -3.50 -0.57 -10.43
C PRO A 121 -2.60 0.54 -10.98
N VAL A 122 -3.10 1.78 -11.13
CA VAL A 122 -2.29 2.93 -11.55
C VAL A 122 -1.14 3.20 -10.59
N LEU A 123 -1.39 3.18 -9.28
CA LEU A 123 -0.36 3.40 -8.26
C LEU A 123 0.63 2.23 -8.18
N ARG A 124 0.12 1.00 -8.37
CA ARG A 124 0.91 -0.23 -8.42
C ARG A 124 1.84 -0.26 -9.63
N ILE A 125 1.36 0.13 -10.80
CA ILE A 125 2.18 0.23 -12.01
C ILE A 125 3.19 1.38 -11.85
N CYS A 126 2.80 2.52 -11.27
CA CYS A 126 3.72 3.63 -11.00
C CYS A 126 4.90 3.21 -10.11
N GLU A 127 4.62 2.51 -8.99
CA GLU A 127 5.67 1.93 -8.14
C GLU A 127 6.51 0.93 -8.93
N GLY A 128 5.89 -0.02 -9.64
CA GLY A 128 6.62 -1.03 -10.39
C GLY A 128 7.54 -0.45 -11.47
N CYS A 129 7.13 0.63 -12.14
CA CYS A 129 8.00 1.37 -13.06
C CYS A 129 9.22 1.97 -12.35
N ALA A 130 9.00 2.54 -11.17
CA ALA A 130 10.04 3.19 -10.38
C ALA A 130 11.03 2.16 -9.81
N SER A 131 10.56 1.08 -9.18
CA SER A 131 11.42 0.04 -8.60
C SER A 131 12.16 -0.77 -9.65
N ARG A 132 11.64 -0.90 -10.88
CA ARG A 132 12.41 -1.47 -12.01
C ARG A 132 13.61 -0.62 -12.42
N THR A 133 13.55 0.69 -12.22
CA THR A 133 14.63 1.61 -12.63
C THR A 133 15.87 1.49 -11.72
N ILE A 134 15.66 1.27 -10.42
CA ILE A 134 16.73 1.34 -9.41
C ILE A 134 16.93 0.04 -8.61
N GLY A 135 16.11 -0.99 -8.86
CA GLY A 135 15.99 -2.16 -8.00
C GLY A 135 14.94 -1.96 -6.91
N ARG A 136 14.40 -3.07 -6.38
CA ARG A 136 13.55 -2.99 -5.19
C ARG A 136 14.37 -2.50 -4.00
N ILE A 137 13.82 -1.57 -3.25
CA ILE A 137 14.44 -1.05 -2.03
C ILE A 137 13.95 -1.93 -0.89
N ASP A 138 14.76 -2.91 -0.51
CA ASP A 138 14.38 -3.92 0.50
C ASP A 138 14.10 -3.30 1.88
N GLU A 139 14.75 -2.17 2.21
CA GLU A 139 14.56 -1.45 3.49
C GLU A 139 13.38 -0.47 3.48
N ALA A 140 12.60 -0.39 2.40
CA ALA A 140 11.48 0.52 2.31
C ALA A 140 10.30 0.04 3.18
N THR A 141 9.88 0.87 4.13
CA THR A 141 8.68 0.65 4.94
C THR A 141 7.46 1.31 4.30
N LEU A 142 7.60 2.57 3.89
CA LEU A 142 6.53 3.34 3.26
C LEU A 142 6.87 3.75 1.83
N ILE A 143 5.86 3.71 0.96
CA ILE A 143 5.87 4.33 -0.36
C ILE A 143 5.09 5.65 -0.26
N LYS A 144 5.70 6.72 -0.74
CA LYS A 144 5.14 8.07 -0.81
C LYS A 144 4.94 8.45 -2.26
N TYR A 145 3.69 8.55 -2.68
CA TYR A 145 3.28 9.12 -3.96
C TYR A 145 3.09 10.62 -3.79
N HIS A 146 3.86 11.44 -4.51
CA HIS A 146 3.65 12.89 -4.50
C HIS A 146 2.53 13.23 -5.48
N THR A 147 1.58 14.06 -5.02
CA THR A 147 0.46 14.54 -5.85
C THR A 147 0.71 15.93 -6.41
N ASP A 148 1.72 16.64 -5.89
CA ASP A 148 2.11 18.00 -6.27
C ASP A 148 3.30 18.05 -7.24
N LYS A 149 4.02 16.94 -7.42
CA LYS A 149 5.16 16.83 -8.33
C LYS A 149 5.34 15.39 -8.84
N PRO A 150 6.01 15.20 -10.00
CA PRO A 150 6.24 13.87 -10.59
C PRO A 150 7.35 13.13 -9.84
N GLN A 151 7.12 12.78 -8.58
CA GLN A 151 8.09 12.11 -7.73
C GLN A 151 7.42 10.95 -6.99
N ILE A 152 8.16 9.86 -6.81
CA ILE A 152 7.84 8.82 -5.84
C ILE A 152 8.97 8.76 -4.81
N SER A 153 8.68 8.36 -3.59
CA SER A 153 9.72 8.21 -2.56
C SER A 153 9.48 7.00 -1.70
N TYR A 154 10.56 6.43 -1.20
CA TYR A 154 10.59 5.28 -0.31
C TYR A 154 11.19 5.74 1.02
N LEU A 155 10.54 5.41 2.12
CA LEU A 155 10.93 5.82 3.46
C LEU A 155 11.18 4.59 4.32
N SER A 156 12.31 4.56 5.02
CA SER A 156 12.69 3.47 5.90
C SER A 156 12.42 3.83 7.36
N TYR A 157 11.66 2.97 8.02
CA TYR A 157 11.35 2.99 9.45
C TYR A 157 11.57 1.57 9.98
N PRO A 158 12.80 1.17 10.34
CA PRO A 158 13.09 -0.20 10.76
C PRO A 158 12.27 -0.64 11.98
N GLU A 159 11.97 0.29 12.89
CA GLU A 159 11.19 0.05 14.10
C GLU A 159 9.69 0.29 13.88
N PHE A 160 9.19 0.21 12.64
CA PHE A 160 7.80 0.54 12.30
C PHE A 160 6.78 -0.22 13.14
N ASP A 161 7.02 -1.50 13.42
CA ASP A 161 6.09 -2.29 14.22
C ASP A 161 6.25 -2.05 15.72
N THR A 162 7.50 -1.94 16.19
CA THR A 162 7.83 -1.97 17.62
C THR A 162 7.83 -0.61 18.31
N ASP A 163 8.24 0.47 17.64
CA ASP A 163 8.16 1.82 18.19
C ASP A 163 6.75 2.38 17.90
N PRO A 164 6.03 2.96 18.88
CA PRO A 164 4.78 3.67 18.64
C PRO A 164 4.93 4.84 17.65
N HIS A 165 6.08 5.53 17.68
CA HIS A 165 6.39 6.70 16.86
C HIS A 165 7.78 6.59 16.20
N PRO A 166 7.97 5.61 15.29
CA PRO A 166 9.28 5.28 14.74
C PRO A 166 9.90 6.50 14.04
N ALA A 167 11.20 6.68 14.25
CA ALA A 167 11.99 7.72 13.59
C ALA A 167 12.29 7.34 12.13
N LEU A 168 12.27 8.32 11.24
CA LEU A 168 12.71 8.12 9.86
C LEU A 168 14.22 7.85 9.87
N LYS A 169 14.64 6.70 9.35
CA LYS A 169 16.05 6.35 9.19
C LYS A 169 16.63 6.90 7.89
N ALA A 170 15.94 6.65 6.77
CA ALA A 170 16.42 7.04 5.45
C ALA A 170 15.27 7.30 4.49
N SER A 171 15.53 8.09 3.44
CA SER A 171 14.60 8.27 2.33
C SER A 171 15.30 8.22 0.98
N ILE A 172 14.65 7.59 0.02
CA ILE A 172 15.03 7.62 -1.40
C ILE A 172 13.91 8.28 -2.18
N GLY A 173 14.21 9.35 -2.91
CA GLY A 173 13.28 10.01 -3.83
C GLY A 173 13.69 9.78 -5.28
N ILE A 174 12.75 9.47 -6.15
CA ILE A 174 12.97 9.30 -7.58
C ILE A 174 12.10 10.31 -8.32
N ASP A 175 12.73 11.20 -9.07
CA ASP A 175 12.03 12.05 -10.02
C ASP A 175 11.59 11.20 -11.23
N LEU A 176 10.29 11.12 -11.46
CA LEU A 176 9.71 10.23 -12.49
C LEU A 176 9.93 10.71 -13.92
N LYS A 177 10.41 11.95 -14.12
CA LYS A 177 10.70 12.50 -15.46
C LYS A 177 12.17 12.31 -15.83
N THR A 178 13.06 12.58 -14.89
CA THR A 178 14.51 12.58 -15.09
C THR A 178 15.17 11.28 -14.62
N LEU A 179 14.45 10.47 -13.84
CA LEU A 179 14.94 9.29 -13.15
C LEU A 179 16.06 9.60 -12.14
N PHE A 180 16.23 10.87 -11.79
CA PHE A 180 17.23 11.29 -10.81
C PHE A 180 16.85 10.77 -9.42
N VAL A 181 17.82 10.14 -8.77
CA VAL A 181 17.67 9.53 -7.45
C VAL A 181 18.31 10.41 -6.39
N THR A 182 17.54 10.76 -5.36
CA THR A 182 18.03 11.48 -4.19
C THR A 182 17.98 10.58 -2.97
N HIS A 183 19.13 10.37 -2.32
CA HIS A 183 19.22 9.70 -1.03
C HIS A 183 19.33 10.72 0.11
N ARG A 184 18.69 10.45 1.25
CA ARG A 184 18.86 11.22 2.49
C ARG A 184 18.92 10.27 3.67
N ASP A 185 19.92 10.47 4.50
CA ASP A 185 20.13 9.78 5.75
C ASP A 185 19.68 10.67 6.91
N TYR A 186 18.97 10.09 7.87
CA TYR A 186 18.42 10.73 9.06
C TYR A 186 18.89 10.05 10.36
N GLU A 187 19.66 8.95 10.29
CA GLU A 187 20.02 8.11 11.44
C GLU A 187 20.77 8.89 12.54
N THR A 188 21.61 9.85 12.13
CA THR A 188 22.41 10.69 13.05
C THR A 188 21.73 12.01 13.43
N ARG A 189 20.48 12.25 13.02
CA ARG A 189 19.77 13.47 13.43
C ARG A 189 19.38 13.39 14.89
N ALA A 190 19.79 14.40 15.67
CA ALA A 190 19.37 14.54 17.06
C ALA A 190 17.84 14.65 17.22
N ASN A 191 17.17 15.33 16.28
CA ASN A 191 15.72 15.50 16.28
C ASN A 191 15.13 14.98 14.95
N PRO A 192 14.97 13.66 14.78
CA PRO A 192 14.48 13.07 13.54
C PRO A 192 12.97 13.28 13.36
N PRO A 193 12.48 13.30 12.11
CA PRO A 193 11.04 13.17 11.84
C PRO A 193 10.53 11.82 12.36
N ILE A 194 9.32 11.79 12.92
CA ILE A 194 8.68 10.56 13.43
C ILE A 194 7.31 10.32 12.78
N LEU A 195 6.89 9.06 12.73
CA LEU A 195 5.54 8.70 12.28
C LEU A 195 4.53 8.76 13.40
N HIS A 196 3.30 9.11 13.02
CA HIS A 196 2.11 9.01 13.85
C HIS A 196 1.02 8.37 13.01
N ARG A 197 0.00 7.83 13.68
CA ARG A 197 -1.18 7.23 13.02
C ARG A 197 -0.81 6.10 12.06
N LYS A 198 -0.12 5.09 12.60
CA LYS A 198 0.40 3.97 11.81
C LYS A 198 -0.72 3.14 11.16
N GLU A 199 -1.90 3.10 11.79
CA GLU A 199 -3.11 2.43 11.29
C GLU A 199 -3.54 2.94 9.92
N THR A 200 -3.23 4.20 9.58
CA THR A 200 -3.60 4.76 8.28
C THR A 200 -2.76 4.25 7.11
N PHE A 201 -1.54 3.75 7.35
CA PHE A 201 -0.64 3.33 6.26
C PHE A 201 -0.88 1.90 5.81
N VAL A 202 -1.49 1.07 6.66
CA VAL A 202 -1.65 -0.38 6.46
C VAL A 202 -3.10 -0.76 6.18
N THR A 203 -3.33 -2.00 5.75
CA THR A 203 -4.66 -2.59 5.62
C THR A 203 -5.19 -3.06 6.98
N SER A 204 -6.51 -3.24 7.10
CA SER A 204 -7.16 -3.71 8.34
C SER A 204 -6.76 -5.12 8.78
N ASN A 205 -6.24 -5.95 7.86
CA ASN A 205 -5.73 -7.29 8.16
C ASN A 205 -4.23 -7.30 8.51
N TYR A 206 -3.60 -6.14 8.64
CA TYR A 206 -2.20 -6.05 9.07
C TYR A 206 -2.07 -6.49 10.54
N PRO A 207 -1.09 -7.33 10.92
CA PRO A 207 -1.01 -7.88 12.28
C PRO A 207 -1.07 -6.85 13.41
N GLY A 208 -0.44 -5.68 13.23
CA GLY A 208 -0.44 -4.59 14.22
C GLY A 208 -1.58 -3.57 14.08
N TYR A 209 -2.55 -3.77 13.17
CA TYR A 209 -3.57 -2.75 12.85
C TYR A 209 -4.36 -2.27 14.07
N GLU A 210 -4.94 -3.21 14.83
CA GLU A 210 -5.79 -2.90 15.99
C GLU A 210 -5.02 -2.17 17.09
N GLU A 211 -3.77 -2.57 17.33
CA GLU A 211 -2.89 -1.93 18.31
C GLU A 211 -2.58 -0.48 17.91
N PHE A 212 -2.24 -0.24 16.64
CA PHE A 212 -1.96 1.11 16.12
C PHE A 212 -3.21 2.00 16.13
N ALA A 213 -4.38 1.43 15.83
CA ALA A 213 -5.65 2.14 15.84
C ALA A 213 -6.04 2.54 17.26
N LYS A 214 -5.88 1.64 18.23
CA LYS A 214 -6.13 1.92 19.65
C LYS A 214 -5.23 3.01 20.19
N LEU A 215 -3.92 2.96 19.89
CA LEU A 215 -2.99 4.02 20.27
C LEU A 215 -3.45 5.38 19.71
N THR A 216 -3.76 5.41 18.40
CA THR A 216 -4.22 6.64 17.75
C THR A 216 -5.49 7.18 18.38
N GLN A 217 -6.44 6.31 18.73
CA GLN A 217 -7.66 6.73 19.42
C GLN A 217 -7.35 7.40 20.76
N GLN A 218 -6.49 6.81 21.58
CA GLN A 218 -6.09 7.39 22.87
C GLN A 218 -5.43 8.76 22.69
N GLU A 219 -4.54 8.90 21.70
CA GLU A 219 -3.87 10.16 21.39
C GLU A 219 -4.83 11.23 20.90
N GLN A 220 -5.85 10.85 20.14
CA GLN A 220 -6.90 11.76 19.68
C GLN A 220 -7.80 12.24 20.82
N GLU A 221 -8.23 11.33 21.69
CA GLU A 221 -9.06 11.63 22.85
C GLU A 221 -8.36 12.60 23.82
N LEU A 222 -7.04 12.48 23.95
CA LEU A 222 -6.20 13.37 24.75
C LEU A 222 -5.78 14.65 24.01
N GLY A 223 -6.12 14.79 22.72
CA GLY A 223 -5.79 15.97 21.92
C GLY A 223 -4.34 16.08 21.48
N LEU A 224 -3.53 15.02 21.64
CA LEU A 224 -2.09 15.01 21.30
C LEU A 224 -1.84 15.26 19.80
N LEU A 225 -2.79 14.88 18.94
CA LEU A 225 -2.65 14.99 17.48
C LEU A 225 -3.17 16.32 16.89
N ASN A 226 -3.56 17.29 17.72
CA ASN A 226 -4.16 18.55 17.27
C ASN A 226 -3.13 19.47 16.58
N SER A 227 -1.91 19.58 17.13
CA SER A 227 -0.86 20.47 16.62
C SER A 227 0.11 19.75 15.68
N LYS A 228 -0.38 19.37 14.49
CA LYS A 228 0.36 18.54 13.52
C LYS A 228 1.74 19.08 13.11
N SER A 229 1.95 20.40 13.11
CA SER A 229 3.25 21.01 12.78
C SER A 229 4.29 20.78 13.85
N ASP A 230 3.86 20.66 15.10
CA ASP A 230 4.73 20.74 16.26
C ASP A 230 5.18 19.33 16.70
N ILE A 231 4.36 18.32 16.42
CA ILE A 231 4.60 16.93 16.81
C ILE A 231 5.43 16.14 15.80
N GLY A 232 5.71 16.67 14.60
CA GLY A 232 6.33 15.91 13.50
C GLY A 232 7.77 15.43 13.75
N THR A 233 8.38 15.79 14.88
CA THR A 233 9.77 15.49 15.24
C THR A 233 9.83 14.90 16.65
N ARG A 234 10.87 14.12 16.97
CA ARG A 234 11.01 13.45 18.28
C ARG A 234 10.91 14.42 19.45
N GLU A 235 11.68 15.50 19.45
CA GLU A 235 11.65 16.50 20.53
C GLU A 235 10.29 17.21 20.61
N GLY A 236 9.66 17.46 19.46
CA GLY A 236 8.34 18.09 19.40
C GLY A 236 7.26 17.21 20.02
N TRP A 237 7.34 15.90 19.76
CA TRP A 237 6.45 14.92 20.35
C TRP A 237 6.66 14.75 21.85
N GLU A 238 7.91 14.66 22.31
CA GLU A 238 8.24 14.59 23.74
C GLU A 238 7.72 15.81 24.51
N LYS A 239 7.86 17.02 23.95
CA LYS A 239 7.27 18.24 24.52
C LYS A 239 5.75 18.17 24.60
N CYS A 240 5.10 17.60 23.58
CA CYS A 240 3.65 17.42 23.56
C CYS A 240 3.20 16.47 24.69
N LEU A 241 3.85 15.31 24.82
CA LEU A 241 3.58 14.33 25.88
C LEU A 241 3.77 14.95 27.28
N ALA A 242 4.87 15.66 27.50
CA ALA A 242 5.15 16.35 28.76
C ALA A 242 4.09 17.41 29.10
N ALA A 243 3.65 18.20 28.11
CA ALA A 243 2.61 19.21 28.30
C ALA A 243 1.25 18.61 28.71
N HIS A 244 0.96 17.38 28.28
CA HIS A 244 -0.25 16.64 28.63
C HIS A 244 -0.07 15.70 29.84
N ARG A 245 1.14 15.65 30.43
CA ARG A 245 1.50 14.79 31.57
C ARG A 245 1.21 13.31 31.32
N VAL A 246 1.52 12.86 30.11
CA VAL A 246 1.37 11.45 29.70
C VAL A 246 2.67 10.92 29.14
N GLU A 247 2.81 9.61 29.13
CA GLU A 247 3.88 8.88 28.47
C GLU A 247 3.28 7.73 27.64
N ILE A 248 4.10 7.19 26.73
CA ILE A 248 3.71 6.04 25.91
C ILE A 248 4.60 4.87 26.29
N ARG A 249 3.97 3.74 26.67
CA ARG A 249 4.66 2.48 26.96
C ARG A 249 4.11 1.41 26.02
N GLY A 250 4.96 0.88 25.14
CA GLY A 250 4.49 0.10 23.99
C GLY A 250 3.60 0.97 23.09
N HIS A 251 2.38 0.51 22.81
CA HIS A 251 1.38 1.26 22.03
C HIS A 251 0.19 1.67 22.87
N GLN A 252 0.44 2.10 24.11
CA GLN A 252 -0.59 2.60 25.02
C GLN A 252 -0.13 3.87 25.73
N VAL A 253 -1.06 4.82 25.89
CA VAL A 253 -0.85 6.08 26.60
C VAL A 253 -1.16 5.89 28.09
N TYR A 254 -0.29 6.38 28.97
CA TYR A 254 -0.44 6.35 30.42
C TYR A 254 -0.26 7.75 31.02
N PRO A 255 -1.03 8.13 32.05
CA PRO A 255 -0.76 9.33 32.83
C PRO A 255 0.55 9.16 33.63
N ILE A 256 1.31 10.24 33.74
CA ILE A 256 2.45 10.31 34.64
C ILE A 256 1.93 10.75 36.02
N GLU A 257 1.95 9.85 37.00
CA GLU A 257 1.62 10.20 38.39
C GLU A 257 2.79 10.97 39.03
N GLU A 258 2.50 12.11 39.67
CA GLU A 258 3.49 12.84 40.47
C GLU A 258 3.82 12.01 41.72
N SER A 259 5.12 11.75 41.94
CA SER A 259 5.65 11.22 43.21
C SER A 259 5.81 12.33 44.25
#